data_AF-A0A3D0UU30-F1
#
_entry.id   AF-A0A3D0UU30-F1
#
_cell.length_a   1.000
_cell.length_b   1.000
_cell.length_c   1.000
_cell.angle_alpha   90.00
_cell.angle_beta   90.00
_cell.angle_gamma   90.00
#
_symmetry.space_group_name_H-M   'P 1'
#
loop_
_entity.id
_entity.type
_entity.pdbx_description
1 polymer ?
#
loop_
_entity_poly.entity_id
_entity_poly.type
_entity_poly.pdbx_seq_one_letter_code
_entity_poly.pdbx_strand_id
1 'polypeptide(L)'
;MSDFLQVFAKELSLKFEPDTLKKFESSSYENLKELLNDYVYVRVMAKLQTVDKRVLYVVMKDVYLYHIDMLWIKHIDEMEYLRDKVGLMGYAQIDPLVMYKKEAFDKFQTLLWRLKSDVTTYIANFDFTVVSQQSAPLQMQQENG
;
A
#
# COMPACT_ATOMS: atom_id res chain seq x y z
N MET A 1 -4.59 -19.13 -14.71
CA MET A 1 -4.36 -17.75 -15.20
C MET A 1 -5.63 -16.91 -15.10
N SER A 2 -6.79 -17.41 -15.53
CA SER A 2 -8.09 -16.73 -15.36
C SER A 2 -8.42 -16.37 -13.89
N ASP A 3 -8.24 -17.31 -12.95
CA ASP A 3 -8.52 -17.06 -11.52
C ASP A 3 -7.63 -15.96 -10.91
N PHE A 4 -6.36 -15.88 -11.32
CA PHE A 4 -5.45 -14.83 -10.87
C PHE A 4 -5.93 -13.46 -11.31
N LEU A 5 -6.33 -13.30 -12.58
CA LEU A 5 -6.83 -12.03 -13.10
C LEU A 5 -8.14 -11.62 -12.42
N GLN A 6 -9.00 -12.58 -12.05
CA GLN A 6 -10.22 -12.30 -11.30
C GLN A 6 -9.92 -11.81 -9.87
N VAL A 7 -9.02 -12.49 -9.16
CA VAL A 7 -8.60 -12.08 -7.81
C VAL A 7 -7.93 -10.71 -7.87
N PHE A 8 -7.03 -10.49 -8.83
CA PHE A 8 -6.33 -9.23 -9.02
C PHE A 8 -7.30 -8.08 -9.37
N ALA A 9 -8.28 -8.32 -10.24
CA ALA A 9 -9.32 -7.35 -10.57
C ALA A 9 -10.09 -6.93 -9.32
N LYS A 10 -10.46 -7.90 -8.49
CA LYS A 10 -11.21 -7.67 -7.26
C LYS A 10 -10.39 -6.89 -6.23
N GLU A 11 -9.12 -7.27 -6.04
CA GLU A 11 -8.22 -6.65 -5.05
C GLU A 11 -8.00 -5.16 -5.31
N LEU A 12 -7.93 -4.76 -6.59
CA LEU A 12 -7.71 -3.37 -6.99
C LEU A 12 -8.98 -2.66 -7.46
N SER A 13 -10.15 -3.28 -7.26
CA SER A 13 -11.46 -2.80 -7.75
C SER A 13 -11.43 -2.38 -9.23
N LEU A 14 -10.63 -3.07 -10.05
CA LEU A 14 -10.43 -2.78 -11.46
C LEU A 14 -11.45 -3.52 -12.32
N LYS A 15 -11.98 -2.81 -13.32
CA LYS A 15 -12.76 -3.42 -14.39
C LYS A 15 -11.88 -3.53 -15.63
N PHE A 16 -11.45 -4.75 -15.95
CA PHE A 16 -10.72 -5.04 -17.17
C PHE A 16 -11.63 -4.94 -18.38
N GLU A 17 -11.13 -4.32 -19.45
CA GLU A 17 -11.82 -4.33 -20.75
C GLU A 17 -11.63 -5.70 -21.41
N PRO A 18 -12.65 -6.23 -22.12
CA PRO A 18 -12.61 -7.58 -22.70
C PRO A 18 -11.41 -7.83 -23.63
N ASP A 19 -11.00 -6.81 -24.39
CA ASP A 19 -9.87 -6.91 -25.30
C ASP A 19 -8.52 -6.93 -24.58
N THR A 20 -8.44 -6.28 -23.40
CA THR A 20 -7.24 -6.33 -22.55
C THR A 20 -7.06 -7.71 -21.92
N LEU A 21 -8.17 -8.38 -21.55
CA LEU A 21 -8.14 -9.73 -20.97
C LEU A 21 -7.55 -10.76 -21.94
N LYS A 22 -7.95 -10.71 -23.22
CA LYS A 22 -7.39 -11.60 -24.26
C LYS A 22 -5.88 -11.39 -24.46
N LYS A 23 -5.40 -10.15 -24.34
CA LYS A 23 -3.97 -9.80 -24.42
C LYS A 23 -3.20 -10.34 -23.21
N PHE A 24 -3.79 -10.33 -22.02
CA PHE A 24 -3.19 -10.88 -20.81
C PHE A 24 -3.10 -12.41 -20.84
N GLU A 25 -4.14 -13.09 -21.31
CA GLU A 25 -4.19 -14.57 -21.36
C GLU A 25 -3.22 -15.18 -22.38
N SER A 26 -2.81 -14.42 -23.39
CA SER A 26 -1.90 -14.86 -24.47
C SER A 26 -0.43 -14.48 -24.23
N SER A 27 -0.13 -13.80 -23.13
CA SER A 27 1.21 -13.27 -22.84
C SER A 27 2.03 -14.21 -21.94
N SER A 28 3.36 -14.20 -22.12
CA SER A 28 4.31 -14.80 -21.15
C SER A 28 4.19 -14.12 -19.78
N TYR A 29 4.59 -14.81 -18.70
CA TYR A 29 4.53 -14.30 -17.33
C TYR A 29 5.28 -12.96 -17.15
N GLU A 30 6.49 -12.83 -17.70
CA GLU A 30 7.30 -11.60 -17.62
C GLU A 30 6.55 -10.42 -18.28
N ASN A 31 6.02 -10.66 -19.48
CA ASN A 31 5.28 -9.66 -20.24
C ASN A 31 3.94 -9.32 -19.58
N LEU A 32 3.28 -10.31 -18.96
CA LEU A 32 2.02 -10.11 -18.24
C LEU A 32 2.21 -9.14 -17.07
N LYS A 33 3.31 -9.28 -16.33
CA LYS A 33 3.63 -8.39 -15.21
C LYS A 33 3.79 -6.94 -15.67
N GLU A 34 4.56 -6.71 -16.73
CA GLU A 34 4.75 -5.36 -17.29
C GLU A 34 3.43 -4.78 -17.80
N LEU A 35 2.67 -5.57 -18.57
CA LEU A 35 1.38 -5.13 -19.11
C LEU A 35 0.35 -4.81 -18.01
N LEU A 36 0.30 -5.60 -16.94
CA LEU A 36 -0.58 -5.32 -15.79
C LEU A 36 -0.13 -4.06 -15.04
N ASN A 37 1.17 -3.90 -14.82
CA ASN A 37 1.70 -2.71 -14.16
C ASN A 37 1.33 -1.43 -14.92
N ASP A 38 1.54 -1.43 -16.23
CA ASP A 38 1.21 -0.29 -17.10
C ASP A 38 -0.30 -0.01 -17.09
N TYR A 39 -1.12 -1.06 -17.16
CA TYR A 39 -2.57 -0.93 -17.12
C TYR A 39 -3.07 -0.30 -15.82
N VAL A 40 -2.58 -0.81 -14.68
CA VAL A 40 -2.91 -0.28 -13.35
C VAL A 40 -2.45 1.17 -13.24
N TYR A 41 -1.21 1.46 -13.66
CA TYR A 41 -0.64 2.80 -13.61
C TYR A 41 -1.51 3.80 -14.36
N VAL A 42 -1.88 3.51 -15.61
CA VAL A 42 -2.72 4.40 -16.43
C VAL A 42 -4.07 4.65 -15.76
N ARG A 43 -4.73 3.59 -15.26
CA ARG A 43 -6.05 3.69 -14.61
C ARG A 43 -6.00 4.52 -13.32
N VAL A 44 -5.03 4.23 -12.45
CA VAL A 44 -4.86 4.95 -11.18
C VAL A 44 -4.49 6.41 -11.43
N MET A 45 -3.55 6.68 -12.33
CA MET A 45 -3.15 8.06 -12.63
C MET A 45 -4.29 8.88 -13.23
N ALA A 46 -5.08 8.31 -14.14
CA ALA A 46 -6.26 8.97 -14.68
C ALA A 46 -7.28 9.31 -13.58
N LYS A 47 -7.49 8.41 -12.61
CA LYS A 47 -8.34 8.65 -11.43
C LYS A 47 -7.78 9.77 -10.55
N LEU A 48 -6.47 9.81 -10.31
CA LEU A 48 -5.86 10.83 -9.45
C LEU A 48 -5.87 12.23 -10.10
N GLN A 49 -5.84 12.32 -11.42
CA GLN A 49 -5.89 13.59 -12.15
C GLN A 49 -7.24 14.30 -12.08
N THR A 50 -8.34 13.59 -11.79
CA THR A 50 -9.67 14.21 -11.64
C THR A 50 -9.90 14.82 -10.25
N VAL A 51 -8.99 14.57 -9.30
CA VAL A 51 -9.11 15.01 -7.91
C VAL A 51 -8.36 16.33 -7.70
N ASP A 52 -8.93 17.24 -6.91
CA ASP A 52 -8.24 18.46 -6.50
C ASP A 52 -6.93 18.13 -5.74
N LYS A 53 -5.84 18.81 -6.09
CA LYS A 53 -4.51 18.54 -5.54
C LYS A 53 -4.43 18.67 -4.02
N ARG A 54 -5.21 19.58 -3.40
CA ARG A 54 -5.22 19.77 -1.95
C ARG A 54 -5.91 18.61 -1.27
N VAL A 55 -7.05 18.17 -1.81
CA VAL A 55 -7.76 16.97 -1.33
C VAL A 55 -6.86 15.74 -1.44
N LEU A 56 -6.24 15.55 -2.60
CA LEU A 56 -5.32 14.44 -2.82
C LEU A 56 -4.16 14.45 -1.81
N TYR A 57 -3.56 15.62 -1.55
CA TYR A 57 -2.48 15.74 -0.59
C TYR A 57 -2.90 15.34 0.83
N VAL A 58 -4.06 15.83 1.30
CA VAL A 58 -4.59 15.51 2.64
C VAL A 58 -4.85 14.01 2.76
N VAL A 59 -5.56 13.42 1.80
CA VAL A 59 -5.86 11.99 1.78
C VAL A 59 -4.56 11.17 1.77
N MET A 60 -3.61 11.47 0.89
CA MET A 60 -2.34 10.75 0.81
C MET A 60 -1.57 10.82 2.13
N LYS A 61 -1.47 12.01 2.72
CA LYS A 61 -0.78 12.21 4.00
C LYS A 61 -1.42 11.36 5.10
N ASP A 62 -2.75 11.41 5.22
CA ASP A 62 -3.47 10.71 6.27
C ASP A 62 -3.37 9.18 6.10
N VAL A 63 -3.45 8.69 4.86
CA VAL A 63 -3.26 7.28 4.53
C VAL A 63 -1.85 6.80 4.88
N TYR A 64 -0.81 7.57 4.52
CA TYR A 64 0.57 7.23 4.88
C TYR A 64 0.77 7.18 6.39
N LEU A 65 0.33 8.20 7.11
CA LEU A 65 0.48 8.27 8.57
C LEU A 65 -0.20 7.07 9.25
N TYR A 66 -1.44 6.78 8.87
CA TYR A 66 -2.19 5.65 9.42
C TYR A 66 -1.45 4.31 9.22
N HIS A 67 -0.94 4.05 8.01
CA HIS A 67 -0.26 2.78 7.73
C HIS A 67 1.12 2.71 8.37
N ILE A 68 1.86 3.83 8.44
CA ILE A 68 3.14 3.90 9.14
C ILE A 68 2.93 3.56 10.62
N ASP A 69 1.97 4.21 11.29
CA ASP A 69 1.73 4.00 12.72
C ASP A 69 1.37 2.54 13.01
N MET A 70 0.46 1.95 12.22
CA MET A 70 0.04 0.56 12.39
C MET A 70 1.21 -0.42 12.15
N LEU A 71 2.00 -0.23 11.09
CA LEU A 71 3.09 -1.14 10.74
C LEU A 71 4.28 -0.99 11.70
N TRP A 72 4.55 0.22 12.17
CA TRP A 72 5.66 0.51 13.07
C TRP A 72 5.47 -0.13 14.44
N ILE A 73 4.27 -0.09 15.01
CA ILE A 73 3.97 -0.77 16.28
C ILE A 73 4.23 -2.27 16.15
N LYS A 74 3.68 -2.91 15.10
CA LYS A 74 3.94 -4.33 14.81
C LYS A 74 5.42 -4.63 14.65
N HIS A 75 6.17 -3.73 14.01
CA HIS A 75 7.61 -3.90 13.84
C HIS A 75 8.35 -3.81 15.17
N ILE A 76 7.98 -2.90 16.07
CA ILE A 76 8.57 -2.86 17.42
C ILE A 76 8.35 -4.19 18.15
N ASP A 77 7.15 -4.75 18.10
CA ASP A 77 6.85 -6.05 18.70
C ASP A 77 7.71 -7.18 18.09
N GLU A 78 7.86 -7.17 16.75
CA GLU A 78 8.74 -8.11 16.05
C GLU A 78 10.22 -7.95 16.42
N MET A 79 10.67 -6.73 16.69
CA MET A 79 12.03 -6.41 17.09
C MET A 79 12.33 -6.81 18.54
N GLU A 80 11.34 -6.68 19.43
CA GLU A 80 11.43 -7.20 20.79
C GLU A 80 11.55 -8.74 20.78
N TYR A 81 10.70 -9.42 20.02
CA TYR A 81 10.80 -10.87 19.85
C TYR A 81 12.16 -11.29 19.25
N LEU A 82 12.67 -10.53 18.28
CA LEU A 82 13.98 -10.81 17.69
C LEU A 82 15.11 -10.67 18.72
N ARG A 83 15.06 -9.65 19.58
CA ARG A 83 16.04 -9.45 20.65
C ARG A 83 16.10 -10.66 21.58
N ASP A 84 14.94 -11.18 21.98
CA ASP A 84 14.84 -12.33 22.87
C ASP A 84 15.36 -13.61 22.19
N LYS A 85 14.98 -13.84 20.93
CA LYS A 85 15.47 -14.96 20.11
C LYS A 85 16.99 -14.95 19.97
N VAL A 86 17.58 -13.80 19.65
CA VAL A 86 19.03 -13.65 19.46
C VAL A 86 19.77 -13.86 20.78
N GLY A 87 19.21 -13.41 21.91
CA GLY A 87 19.75 -13.67 23.24
C GLY A 87 19.91 -15.16 23.55
N LEU A 88 18.99 -16.00 23.06
CA LEU A 88 19.06 -17.46 23.20
C LEU A 88 20.09 -18.12 22.26
N MET A 89 20.47 -17.47 21.15
CA MET A 89 21.38 -18.03 20.14
C MET A 89 22.87 -17.76 20.39
N GLY A 90 23.23 -17.02 21.45
CA GLY A 90 24.62 -16.75 21.84
C GLY A 90 25.47 -18.00 22.08
N TYR A 91 24.85 -19.18 22.24
CA TYR A 91 25.53 -20.47 22.36
C TYR A 91 26.11 -21.01 21.04
N ALA A 92 25.72 -20.48 19.88
CA ALA A 92 26.10 -21.00 18.57
C ALA A 92 27.41 -20.41 17.99
N GLN A 93 28.20 -19.69 18.78
CA GLN A 93 29.45 -19.00 18.37
C GLN A 93 29.28 -17.92 17.27
N ILE A 94 28.04 -17.58 16.90
CA ILE A 94 27.71 -16.46 16.03
C ILE A 94 27.54 -15.23 16.91
N ASP A 95 28.17 -14.10 16.53
CA ASP A 95 27.99 -12.83 17.22
C ASP A 95 26.49 -12.43 17.21
N PRO A 96 25.83 -12.39 18.39
CA PRO A 96 24.42 -12.06 18.48
C PRO A 96 24.08 -10.71 17.87
N LEU A 97 24.98 -9.73 17.98
CA LEU A 97 24.77 -8.39 17.44
C LEU A 97 24.74 -8.40 15.91
N VAL A 98 25.57 -9.23 15.28
CA VAL A 98 25.61 -9.37 13.82
C VAL A 98 24.31 -10.01 13.31
N MET A 99 23.86 -11.08 13.98
CA MET A 99 22.59 -11.74 13.65
C MET A 99 21.39 -10.80 13.81
N TYR A 100 21.32 -10.08 14.94
CA TYR A 100 20.27 -9.10 15.18
C TYR A 100 20.23 -8.06 14.08
N LYS A 101 21.36 -7.43 13.74
CA LYS A 101 21.42 -6.40 12.68
C LYS A 101 20.92 -6.92 11.34
N LYS A 102 21.31 -8.15 10.97
CA LYS A 102 20.90 -8.77 9.70
C LYS A 102 19.39 -9.02 9.68
N GLU A 103 18.86 -9.74 10.67
CA GLU A 103 17.43 -10.06 10.73
C GLU A 103 16.57 -8.79 10.90
N ALA A 104 17.04 -7.81 11.68
CA ALA A 104 16.38 -6.52 11.86
C ALA A 104 16.23 -5.76 10.53
N PHE A 105 17.30 -5.74 9.73
CA PHE A 105 17.29 -5.10 8.43
C PHE A 105 16.30 -5.78 7.47
N ASP A 106 16.29 -7.11 7.41
CA ASP A 106 15.36 -7.87 6.57
C ASP A 106 13.89 -7.62 6.97
N LYS A 107 13.62 -7.54 8.28
CA LYS A 107 12.30 -7.16 8.82
C LYS A 107 11.91 -5.73 8.44
N PHE A 108 12.85 -4.79 8.52
CA PHE A 108 12.60 -3.41 8.13
C PHE A 108 12.32 -3.29 6.62
N GLN A 109 13.05 -4.00 5.76
CA GLN A 109 12.76 -4.06 4.32
C GLN A 109 11.35 -4.62 4.06
N THR A 110 10.96 -5.65 4.81
CA THR A 110 9.60 -6.22 4.74
C THR A 110 8.54 -5.19 5.16
N LEU A 111 8.78 -4.41 6.21
CA LEU A 111 7.90 -3.30 6.61
C LEU A 111 7.76 -2.27 5.49
N LEU A 112 8.86 -1.85 4.87
CA LEU A 112 8.83 -0.87 3.78
C LEU A 112 8.05 -1.39 2.56
N TRP A 113 8.21 -2.67 2.24
CA TRP A 113 7.47 -3.30 1.16
C TRP A 113 5.96 -3.35 1.47
N ARG A 114 5.59 -3.76 2.69
CA ARG A 114 4.19 -3.77 3.14
C ARG A 114 3.58 -2.37 3.11
N LEU A 115 4.29 -1.37 3.62
CA LEU A 115 3.83 0.03 3.60
C LEU A 115 3.51 0.49 2.18
N LYS A 116 4.42 0.24 1.22
CA LYS A 116 4.19 0.60 -0.19
C LYS A 116 3.00 -0.14 -0.77
N SER A 117 2.88 -1.44 -0.50
CA SER A 117 1.78 -2.28 -0.98
C SER A 117 0.44 -1.78 -0.45
N ASP A 118 0.32 -1.61 0.87
CA ASP A 118 -0.92 -1.24 1.53
C ASP A 118 -1.41 0.15 1.09
N VAL A 119 -0.49 1.13 1.04
CA VAL A 119 -0.83 2.48 0.57
C VAL A 119 -1.25 2.45 -0.90
N THR A 120 -0.55 1.71 -1.76
CA THR A 120 -0.90 1.62 -3.19
C THR A 120 -2.29 0.99 -3.38
N THR A 121 -2.56 -0.13 -2.71
CA THR A 121 -3.86 -0.81 -2.75
C THR A 121 -4.97 0.08 -2.20
N TYR A 122 -4.72 0.78 -1.09
CA TYR A 122 -5.69 1.69 -0.50
C TYR A 122 -6.06 2.81 -1.49
N ILE A 123 -5.07 3.51 -2.04
CA ILE A 123 -5.29 4.62 -2.97
C ILE A 123 -5.93 4.16 -4.28
N ALA A 124 -5.55 2.99 -4.79
CA ALA A 124 -6.19 2.39 -5.97
C ALA A 124 -7.70 2.18 -5.74
N ASN A 125 -8.09 1.70 -4.56
CA ASN A 125 -9.48 1.40 -4.20
C ASN A 125 -10.26 2.61 -3.67
N PHE A 126 -9.60 3.66 -3.18
CA PHE A 126 -10.24 4.77 -2.47
C PHE A 126 -11.22 5.57 -3.33
N ASP A 127 -12.44 5.80 -2.87
CA ASP A 127 -13.41 6.64 -3.59
C ASP A 127 -13.27 8.11 -3.19
N PHE A 128 -12.68 8.90 -4.08
CA PHE A 128 -12.44 10.34 -3.85
C PHE A 128 -13.72 11.20 -3.95
N THR A 129 -14.85 10.65 -4.42
CA THR A 129 -16.12 11.41 -4.50
C THR A 129 -16.70 11.76 -3.14
N VAL A 130 -16.33 11.01 -2.10
CA VAL A 130 -16.80 11.21 -0.71
C VAL A 130 -16.15 12.43 -0.07
N VAL A 131 -14.89 12.73 -0.40
CA VAL A 131 -14.12 13.80 0.25
C VAL A 131 -14.44 15.18 -0.33
N SER A 132 -14.86 15.27 -1.60
CA SER A 132 -15.25 16.53 -2.24
C SER A 132 -16.56 17.11 -1.70
N GLN A 133 -17.36 16.33 -0.96
CA GLN A 133 -18.64 16.78 -0.37
C GLN A 133 -18.48 17.45 1.00
N GLN A 134 -17.37 17.22 1.70
CA GLN A 134 -17.16 17.75 3.06
C GLN A 134 -16.50 19.13 3.12
N SER A 135 -16.06 19.69 1.99
CA SER A 135 -15.46 21.03 1.90
C SER A 135 -16.48 22.17 1.74
N ALA A 136 -17.76 21.93 2.03
CA ALA A 136 -18.74 23.01 2.20
C ALA A 136 -18.39 23.81 3.49
N PRO A 137 -18.16 25.14 3.42
CA PRO A 137 -17.70 25.89 4.57
C PRO A 137 -18.76 25.95 5.67
N LEU A 138 -18.37 25.55 6.90
CA LEU A 138 -19.11 25.76 8.15
C LEU A 138 -19.16 27.24 8.60
N GLN A 139 -19.26 28.19 7.67
CA GLN A 139 -19.27 29.63 7.96
C GLN A 139 -20.64 30.26 7.71
N MET A 140 -21.69 29.84 8.44
CA MET A 140 -22.95 30.61 8.57
C MET A 140 -23.67 30.35 9.91
N GLN A 141 -22.94 30.20 11.02
CA GLN A 141 -23.57 30.10 12.36
C GLN A 141 -22.89 30.96 13.44
N GLN A 142 -22.04 31.92 13.06
CA GLN A 142 -21.55 32.96 13.98
C GLN A 142 -22.05 34.36 13.56
N GLU A 143 -23.33 34.47 13.22
CA GLU A 143 -24.08 35.72 13.26
C GLU A 143 -25.49 35.39 13.73
N ASN A 144 -25.69 35.35 15.06
CA ASN A 144 -26.92 35.67 15.81
C ASN A 144 -26.90 34.95 17.16
N GLY A 145 -26.68 35.72 18.22
CA GLY A 145 -26.72 35.28 19.62
C GLY A 145 -26.02 36.25 20.53
#